data_AF-A0A857JFG2-F1
#
_entry.id   AF-A0A857JFG2-F1
#
_cell.length_a   1.000
_cell.length_b   1.000
_cell.length_c   1.000
_cell.angle_alpha   90.00
_cell.angle_beta   90.00
_cell.angle_gamma   90.00
#
_symmetry.space_group_name_H-M   'P 1'
#
loop_
_entity.id
_entity.type
_entity.pdbx_description
1 polymer ?
#
loop_
_entity_poly.entity_id
_entity_poly.type
_entity_poly.pdbx_seq_one_letter_code
_entity_poly.pdbx_strand_id
1 'polypeptide(L)'
;MRSRPVSPLRLKRLRRAASAAVLVGLALADIGGAFGQQQSLEERLRTQLRATTLQLQQAQNELAVLKAAPARAPAPAAAAANAPATEELKKELAQARAQLAAERQARERAGDDNQKLAQQARAVTDKAATQVAQYRGAYDELLKMAKASEAERQRLATAYGAGQGAVERCEAQNKALYATGQEILHAYETMDVSTVLAARQPFAAQSRVKLEQVAQQYGDKLYEGRFDARATPAPAAATTAH
;
A
#
# COMPACT_ATOMS: atom_id res chain seq x y z
N MET A 1 -32.92 -26.83 20.26
CA MET A 1 -32.02 -27.60 19.39
C MET A 1 -32.35 -27.33 17.93
N ARG A 2 -31.52 -26.57 17.21
CA ARG A 2 -31.50 -26.54 15.73
C ARG A 2 -30.11 -26.10 15.28
N SER A 3 -29.29 -27.09 14.98
CA SER A 3 -27.89 -26.98 14.57
C SER A 3 -27.82 -26.54 13.10
N ARG A 4 -27.08 -25.48 12.79
CA ARG A 4 -26.77 -25.07 11.41
C ARG A 4 -25.53 -25.82 10.90
N PRO A 5 -25.51 -26.35 9.67
CA PRO A 5 -24.34 -27.02 9.12
C PRO A 5 -23.29 -26.00 8.65
N VAL A 6 -22.03 -26.26 9.01
CA VAL A 6 -20.86 -25.48 8.61
C VAL A 6 -20.39 -25.94 7.23
N SER A 7 -20.33 -25.01 6.28
CA SER A 7 -19.97 -25.27 4.87
C SER A 7 -18.48 -25.65 4.69
N PRO A 8 -18.15 -26.63 3.81
CA PRO A 8 -16.79 -27.20 3.65
C PRO A 8 -15.80 -26.32 2.84
N LEU A 9 -16.18 -25.10 2.47
CA LEU A 9 -15.38 -24.23 1.59
C LEU A 9 -14.27 -23.44 2.31
N ARG A 10 -14.24 -23.41 3.64
CA ARG A 10 -13.21 -22.69 4.42
C ARG A 10 -11.89 -23.45 4.57
N LEU A 11 -11.86 -24.77 4.40
CA LEU A 11 -10.66 -25.57 4.69
C LEU A 11 -9.63 -25.61 3.53
N LYS A 12 -10.06 -25.36 2.29
CA LYS A 12 -9.17 -25.40 1.12
C LYS A 12 -8.35 -24.11 0.92
N ARG A 13 -8.72 -23.00 1.58
CA ARG A 13 -7.99 -21.72 1.46
C ARG A 13 -6.79 -21.62 2.40
N LEU A 14 -6.77 -22.34 3.53
CA LEU A 14 -5.61 -22.32 4.44
C LEU A 14 -4.42 -23.15 3.94
N ARG A 15 -4.64 -24.23 3.19
CA ARG A 15 -3.54 -25.09 2.71
C ARG A 15 -2.74 -24.49 1.55
N ARG A 16 -3.28 -23.48 0.85
CA ARG A 16 -2.57 -22.77 -0.23
C ARG A 16 -1.70 -21.60 0.27
N ALA A 17 -1.93 -21.11 1.48
CA ALA A 17 -1.13 -20.03 2.07
C ALA A 17 0.22 -20.52 2.63
N ALA A 18 0.32 -21.79 3.04
CA ALA A 18 1.54 -22.34 3.62
C ALA A 18 2.61 -22.74 2.58
N SER A 19 2.22 -23.04 1.33
CA SER A 19 3.16 -23.48 0.29
C SER A 19 3.79 -22.33 -0.51
N ALA A 20 3.26 -21.11 -0.41
CA ALA A 20 3.82 -19.93 -1.09
C ALA A 20 4.92 -19.23 -0.26
N ALA A 21 4.97 -19.46 1.05
CA ALA A 21 5.95 -18.83 1.94
C ALA A 21 7.33 -19.51 1.95
N VAL A 22 7.42 -20.78 1.52
CA VAL A 22 8.69 -21.54 1.53
C VAL A 22 9.49 -21.35 0.22
N LEU A 23 8.84 -20.98 -0.89
CA LEU A 23 9.50 -20.78 -2.18
C LEU A 23 10.06 -19.37 -2.40
N VAL A 24 9.72 -18.39 -1.55
CA VAL A 24 10.25 -17.01 -1.65
C VAL A 24 11.49 -16.80 -0.78
N GLY A 25 11.76 -17.69 0.19
CA GLY A 25 12.94 -17.61 1.07
C GLY A 25 14.25 -18.09 0.44
N LEU A 26 14.21 -18.87 -0.65
CA LEU A 26 15.41 -19.45 -1.27
C LEU A 26 15.94 -18.66 -2.48
N ALA A 27 15.24 -17.63 -2.95
CA ALA A 27 15.63 -16.90 -4.17
C ALA A 27 16.46 -15.62 -3.91
N LEU A 28 16.74 -15.28 -2.64
CA LEU A 28 17.48 -14.07 -2.24
C LEU A 28 18.94 -14.31 -1.86
N ALA A 29 19.45 -15.55 -1.94
CA ALA A 29 20.81 -15.89 -1.55
C ALA A 29 21.82 -15.93 -2.73
N ASP A 30 21.38 -15.93 -3.99
CA ASP A 30 22.26 -16.17 -5.14
C ASP A 30 22.75 -14.91 -5.90
N ILE A 31 22.38 -13.70 -5.48
CA ILE A 31 22.76 -12.46 -6.21
C ILE A 31 24.16 -11.95 -5.79
N GLY A 32 24.77 -12.50 -4.73
CA GLY A 32 26.07 -12.06 -4.21
C GLY A 32 27.32 -12.58 -4.92
N GLY A 33 27.20 -13.60 -5.78
CA GLY A 33 28.36 -14.31 -6.37
C GLY A 33 28.90 -13.75 -7.70
N ALA A 34 28.10 -12.96 -8.44
CA ALA A 34 28.44 -12.59 -9.81
C ALA A 34 29.49 -11.46 -9.91
N PHE A 35 29.56 -10.55 -8.94
CA PHE A 35 30.47 -9.39 -9.00
C PHE A 35 31.93 -9.71 -8.63
N GLY A 36 32.19 -10.78 -7.86
CA GLY A 36 33.55 -11.18 -7.47
C GLY A 36 34.29 -11.98 -8.54
N GLN A 37 33.58 -12.74 -9.38
CA GLN A 37 34.19 -13.55 -10.44
C GLN A 37 34.74 -12.68 -11.59
N GLN A 38 34.07 -11.59 -11.96
CA GLN A 38 34.53 -10.68 -13.01
C GLN A 38 35.82 -9.92 -12.67
N GLN A 39 35.97 -9.44 -11.43
CA GLN A 39 37.21 -8.76 -11.01
C GLN A 39 38.40 -9.72 -11.04
N SER A 40 38.22 -10.96 -10.59
CA SER A 40 39.29 -11.96 -10.61
C SER A 40 39.78 -12.31 -12.02
N LEU A 41 38.87 -12.32 -13.01
CA LEU A 41 39.19 -12.58 -14.42
C LEU A 41 39.96 -11.42 -15.06
N GLU A 42 39.54 -10.17 -14.84
CA GLU A 42 40.26 -9.00 -15.35
C GLU A 42 41.66 -8.86 -14.75
N GLU A 43 41.81 -9.14 -13.45
CA GLU A 43 43.10 -9.14 -12.75
C GLU A 43 44.04 -10.22 -13.30
N ARG A 44 43.51 -11.42 -13.56
CA ARG A 44 44.25 -12.52 -14.18
C ARG A 44 44.70 -12.17 -15.60
N LEU A 45 43.81 -11.62 -16.42
CA LEU A 45 44.09 -11.18 -17.79
C LEU A 45 45.17 -10.09 -17.82
N ARG A 46 45.08 -9.08 -16.95
CA ARG A 46 46.14 -8.04 -16.84
C ARG A 46 47.49 -8.63 -16.46
N THR A 47 47.51 -9.61 -15.58
CA THR A 47 48.75 -10.26 -15.14
C THR A 47 49.34 -11.11 -16.27
N GLN A 48 48.49 -11.80 -17.03
CA GLN A 48 48.86 -12.55 -18.23
C GLN A 48 49.44 -11.65 -19.32
N LEU A 49 48.83 -10.49 -19.58
CA LEU A 49 49.28 -9.53 -20.58
C LEU A 49 50.63 -8.88 -20.22
N ARG A 50 50.89 -8.63 -18.93
CA ARG A 50 52.22 -8.20 -18.46
C ARG A 50 53.26 -9.29 -18.62
N ALA A 51 52.92 -10.53 -18.26
CA ALA A 51 53.81 -11.68 -18.38
C ALA A 51 54.19 -11.93 -19.85
N THR A 52 53.23 -11.92 -20.78
CA THR A 52 53.49 -12.09 -22.21
C THR A 52 54.30 -10.93 -22.80
N THR A 53 54.08 -9.68 -22.34
CA THR A 53 54.89 -8.52 -22.76
C THR A 53 56.34 -8.64 -22.32
N LEU A 54 56.58 -9.09 -21.08
CA LEU A 54 57.93 -9.37 -20.58
C LEU A 54 58.59 -10.50 -21.37
N GLN A 55 57.85 -11.57 -21.68
CA GLN A 55 58.32 -12.69 -22.49
C GLN A 55 58.71 -12.23 -23.90
N LEU A 56 57.95 -11.31 -24.49
CA LEU A 56 58.22 -10.75 -25.82
C LEU A 56 59.45 -9.83 -25.81
N GLN A 57 59.67 -9.06 -24.74
CA GLN A 57 60.91 -8.28 -24.56
C GLN A 57 62.14 -9.18 -24.34
N GLN A 58 62.01 -10.26 -23.56
CA GLN A 58 63.09 -11.24 -23.37
C GLN A 58 63.47 -11.92 -24.68
N ALA A 59 62.48 -12.45 -25.43
CA ALA A 59 62.73 -13.07 -26.73
C ALA A 59 63.33 -12.10 -27.76
N GLN A 60 62.96 -10.81 -27.73
CA GLN A 60 63.57 -9.79 -28.57
C GLN A 60 65.03 -9.50 -28.19
N ASN A 61 65.36 -9.47 -26.90
CA ASN A 61 66.74 -9.30 -26.44
C ASN A 61 67.60 -10.52 -26.79
N GLU A 62 67.08 -11.73 -26.65
CA GLU A 62 67.75 -12.96 -27.08
C GLU A 62 67.98 -12.99 -28.59
N LEU A 63 66.99 -12.57 -29.39
CA LEU A 63 67.15 -12.37 -30.83
C LEU A 63 68.24 -11.34 -31.19
N ALA A 64 68.34 -10.24 -30.43
CA ALA A 64 69.35 -9.22 -30.66
C ALA A 64 70.75 -9.74 -30.32
N VAL A 65 70.89 -10.51 -29.24
CA VAL A 65 72.15 -11.18 -28.85
C VAL A 65 72.57 -12.23 -29.88
N LEU A 66 71.62 -13.08 -30.34
CA LEU A 66 71.89 -14.11 -31.36
C LEU A 66 72.20 -13.50 -32.74
N LYS A 67 71.59 -12.36 -33.10
CA LYS A 67 71.94 -11.61 -34.32
C LYS A 67 73.26 -10.85 -34.23
N ALA A 68 73.71 -10.48 -33.02
CA ALA A 68 75.01 -9.87 -32.80
C ALA A 68 76.16 -10.90 -32.78
N ALA A 69 75.87 -12.16 -32.44
CA ALA A 69 76.85 -13.27 -32.44
C ALA A 69 77.54 -13.55 -33.82
N PRO A 70 76.89 -13.52 -34.99
CA PRO A 70 77.55 -13.72 -36.28
C PRO A 70 78.52 -12.60 -36.68
N ALA A 71 78.55 -11.46 -36.00
CA ALA A 71 79.53 -10.41 -36.26
C ALA A 71 80.96 -10.77 -35.78
N ARG A 72 81.15 -11.94 -35.15
CA ARG A 72 82.44 -12.41 -34.60
C ARG A 72 82.91 -13.78 -35.12
N ALA A 73 82.25 -14.38 -36.12
CA ALA A 73 82.62 -15.67 -36.72
C ALA A 73 82.50 -15.64 -38.26
N PRO A 74 83.33 -16.40 -39.03
CA PRO A 74 83.31 -16.38 -40.50
C PRO A 74 81.95 -16.86 -41.05
N ALA A 75 81.48 -16.13 -42.06
CA ALA A 75 80.07 -16.02 -42.49
C ALA A 75 79.30 -17.29 -42.93
N PRO A 76 79.89 -18.41 -43.41
CA PRO A 76 79.06 -19.55 -43.85
C PRO A 76 78.67 -20.51 -42.72
N ALA A 77 79.38 -20.57 -41.58
CA ALA A 77 79.09 -21.53 -40.51
C ALA A 77 78.07 -21.00 -39.47
N ALA A 78 78.10 -19.69 -39.20
CA ALA A 78 77.17 -19.05 -38.26
C ALA A 78 75.74 -18.92 -38.84
N ALA A 79 75.58 -18.82 -40.16
CA ALA A 79 74.27 -18.78 -40.80
C ALA A 79 73.54 -20.13 -40.72
N ALA A 80 74.26 -21.25 -40.82
CA ALA A 80 73.70 -22.60 -40.71
C ALA A 80 73.39 -23.00 -39.25
N ALA A 81 74.22 -22.59 -38.29
CA ALA A 81 74.02 -22.89 -36.87
C ALA A 81 72.83 -22.12 -36.25
N ASN A 82 72.54 -20.91 -36.74
CA ASN A 82 71.49 -20.05 -36.21
C ASN A 82 70.14 -20.17 -36.96
N ALA A 83 70.11 -20.86 -38.11
CA ALA A 83 68.89 -21.13 -38.86
C ALA A 83 67.77 -21.82 -38.04
N PRO A 84 68.02 -22.88 -37.25
CA PRO A 84 66.98 -23.50 -36.43
C PRO A 84 66.44 -22.54 -35.36
N ALA A 85 67.31 -21.78 -34.69
CA ALA A 85 66.92 -20.80 -33.69
C ALA A 85 66.04 -19.68 -34.27
N THR A 86 66.33 -19.21 -35.50
CA THR A 86 65.48 -18.21 -36.17
C THR A 86 64.10 -18.74 -36.57
N GLU A 87 63.96 -20.04 -36.86
CA GLU A 87 62.66 -20.65 -37.17
C GLU A 87 61.82 -20.90 -35.91
N GLU A 88 62.45 -21.28 -34.78
CA GLU A 88 61.79 -21.36 -33.47
C GLU A 88 61.26 -20.00 -33.02
N LEU A 89 62.06 -18.95 -33.13
CA LEU A 89 61.66 -17.59 -32.75
C LEU A 89 60.52 -17.05 -33.63
N LYS A 90 60.48 -17.41 -34.92
CA LYS A 90 59.33 -17.10 -35.80
C LYS A 90 58.06 -17.83 -35.36
N LYS A 91 58.17 -19.11 -34.97
CA LYS A 91 57.03 -19.89 -34.45
C LYS A 91 56.50 -19.31 -33.15
N GLU A 92 57.36 -18.94 -32.22
CA GLU A 92 56.96 -18.29 -30.96
C GLU A 92 56.26 -16.95 -31.20
N LEU A 93 56.77 -16.13 -32.12
CA LEU A 93 56.16 -14.84 -32.47
C LEU A 93 54.77 -15.04 -33.12
N ALA A 94 54.63 -16.07 -33.97
CA ALA A 94 53.34 -16.44 -34.53
C ALA A 94 52.35 -16.93 -33.45
N GLN A 95 52.80 -17.74 -32.49
CA GLN A 95 51.98 -18.19 -31.36
C GLN A 95 51.58 -17.03 -30.44
N ALA A 96 52.50 -16.14 -30.09
CA ALA A 96 52.21 -14.96 -29.28
C ALA A 96 51.19 -14.02 -29.96
N ARG A 97 51.30 -13.83 -31.29
CA ARG A 97 50.29 -13.07 -32.06
C ARG A 97 48.93 -13.74 -32.05
N ALA A 98 48.88 -15.06 -32.19
CA ALA A 98 47.62 -15.80 -32.13
C ALA A 98 46.97 -15.71 -30.73
N GLN A 99 47.77 -15.81 -29.66
CA GLN A 99 47.30 -15.65 -28.29
C GLN A 99 46.77 -14.23 -28.03
N LEU A 100 47.46 -13.18 -28.48
CA LEU A 100 47.01 -11.80 -28.32
C LEU A 100 45.68 -11.55 -29.07
N ALA A 101 45.52 -12.12 -30.27
CA ALA A 101 44.27 -12.04 -31.01
C ALA A 101 43.12 -12.75 -30.28
N ALA A 102 43.37 -13.93 -29.73
CA ALA A 102 42.39 -14.67 -28.94
C ALA A 102 42.00 -13.92 -27.65
N GLU A 103 42.97 -13.32 -26.96
CA GLU A 103 42.73 -12.55 -25.74
C GLU A 103 41.90 -11.28 -26.01
N ARG A 104 42.20 -10.57 -27.11
CA ARG A 104 41.38 -9.41 -27.54
C ARG A 104 39.94 -9.82 -27.80
N GLN A 105 39.73 -10.90 -28.54
CA GLN A 105 38.38 -11.40 -28.82
C GLN A 105 37.64 -11.85 -27.56
N ALA A 106 38.35 -12.49 -26.61
CA ALA A 106 37.77 -12.86 -25.32
C ALA A 106 37.37 -11.63 -24.50
N ARG A 107 38.16 -10.56 -24.55
CA ARG A 107 37.90 -9.31 -23.84
C ARG A 107 36.72 -8.53 -24.41
N GLU A 108 36.59 -8.50 -25.73
CA GLU A 108 35.43 -7.92 -26.41
C GLU A 108 34.14 -8.65 -26.02
N ARG A 109 34.14 -9.99 -26.06
CA ARG A 109 33.00 -10.80 -25.62
C ARG A 109 32.64 -10.57 -24.16
N ALA A 110 33.64 -10.50 -23.27
CA ALA A 110 33.40 -10.20 -21.86
C ALA A 110 32.82 -8.79 -21.64
N GLY A 111 33.22 -7.81 -22.46
CA GLY A 111 32.64 -6.47 -22.47
C GLY A 111 31.18 -6.46 -22.89
N ASP A 112 30.85 -7.16 -23.97
CA ASP A 112 29.47 -7.30 -24.48
C ASP A 112 28.56 -8.02 -23.46
N ASP A 113 29.07 -9.09 -22.85
CA ASP A 113 28.33 -9.85 -21.84
C ASP A 113 28.10 -9.02 -20.58
N ASN A 114 29.08 -8.23 -20.14
CA ASN A 114 28.92 -7.29 -19.03
C ASN A 114 27.89 -6.20 -19.34
N GLN A 115 27.89 -5.65 -20.56
CA GLN A 115 26.88 -4.68 -20.96
C GLN A 115 25.48 -5.29 -20.97
N LYS A 116 25.32 -6.51 -21.51
CA LYS A 116 24.04 -7.22 -21.49
C LYS A 116 23.58 -7.50 -20.05
N LEU A 117 24.47 -7.96 -19.18
CA LEU A 117 24.15 -8.23 -17.78
C LEU A 117 23.74 -6.95 -17.05
N ALA A 118 24.44 -5.83 -17.27
CA ALA A 118 24.08 -4.54 -16.70
C ALA A 118 22.70 -4.05 -17.19
N GLN A 119 22.39 -4.23 -18.48
CA GLN A 119 21.07 -3.91 -19.04
C GLN A 119 19.96 -4.80 -18.43
N GLN A 120 20.21 -6.09 -18.28
CA GLN A 120 19.27 -7.01 -17.64
C GLN A 120 19.03 -6.66 -16.17
N ALA A 121 20.10 -6.36 -15.42
CA ALA A 121 20.00 -5.96 -14.02
C ALA A 121 19.18 -4.67 -13.85
N ARG A 122 19.38 -3.68 -14.74
CA ARG A 122 18.56 -2.45 -14.78
C ARG A 122 17.10 -2.77 -15.09
N ALA A 123 16.83 -3.56 -16.12
CA ALA A 123 15.48 -3.94 -16.50
C ALA A 123 14.72 -4.69 -15.38
N VAL A 124 15.42 -5.56 -14.63
CA VAL A 124 14.84 -6.24 -13.46
C VAL A 124 14.54 -5.23 -12.34
N THR A 125 15.47 -4.32 -12.07
CA THR A 125 15.29 -3.29 -11.03
C THR A 125 14.13 -2.35 -11.38
N ASP A 126 14.01 -1.90 -12.63
CA ASP A 126 12.94 -1.02 -13.10
C ASP A 126 11.57 -1.71 -13.03
N LYS A 127 11.51 -3.00 -13.40
CA LYS A 127 10.29 -3.80 -13.24
C LYS A 127 9.91 -3.94 -11.77
N ALA A 128 10.87 -4.22 -10.89
CA ALA A 128 10.61 -4.32 -9.46
C ALA A 128 10.13 -2.99 -8.87
N ALA A 129 10.76 -1.87 -9.23
CA ALA A 129 10.36 -0.53 -8.82
C ALA A 129 8.92 -0.20 -9.28
N THR A 130 8.59 -0.55 -10.52
CA THR A 130 7.23 -0.38 -11.08
C THR A 130 6.20 -1.20 -10.30
N GLN A 131 6.49 -2.47 -10.00
CA GLN A 131 5.59 -3.32 -9.20
C GLN A 131 5.39 -2.77 -7.79
N VAL A 132 6.46 -2.34 -7.12
CA VAL A 132 6.36 -1.72 -5.79
C VAL A 132 5.51 -0.45 -5.82
N ALA A 133 5.68 0.39 -6.85
CA ALA A 133 4.84 1.59 -7.02
C ALA A 133 3.36 1.23 -7.25
N GLN A 134 3.08 0.20 -8.06
CA GLN A 134 1.72 -0.29 -8.28
C GLN A 134 1.07 -0.83 -7.00
N TYR A 135 1.80 -1.65 -6.22
CA TYR A 135 1.29 -2.14 -4.95
C TYR A 135 1.02 -1.01 -3.97
N ARG A 136 1.95 -0.05 -3.82
CA ARG A 136 1.75 1.14 -2.97
C ARG A 136 0.52 1.93 -3.40
N GLY A 137 0.37 2.22 -4.69
CA GLY A 137 -0.80 2.92 -5.23
C GLY A 137 -2.11 2.17 -4.95
N ALA A 138 -2.13 0.84 -5.11
CA ALA A 138 -3.28 0.03 -4.79
C ALA A 138 -3.61 0.03 -3.28
N TYR A 139 -2.60 -0.02 -2.41
CA TYR A 139 -2.79 0.10 -0.97
C TYR A 139 -3.36 1.47 -0.57
N ASP A 140 -2.84 2.54 -1.16
CA ASP A 140 -3.32 3.91 -0.88
C ASP A 140 -4.77 4.09 -1.33
N GLU A 141 -5.15 3.56 -2.50
CA GLU A 141 -6.54 3.56 -2.94
C GLU A 141 -7.46 2.73 -2.03
N LEU A 142 -7.03 1.54 -1.62
CA LEU A 142 -7.79 0.75 -0.64
C LEU A 142 -7.97 1.51 0.68
N LEU A 143 -6.94 2.21 1.15
CA LEU A 143 -6.99 2.99 2.38
C LEU A 143 -7.96 4.17 2.24
N LYS A 144 -7.96 4.87 1.10
CA LYS A 144 -8.94 5.93 0.82
C LYS A 144 -10.36 5.39 0.79
N MET A 145 -10.60 4.28 0.10
CA MET A 145 -11.92 3.64 0.04
C MET A 145 -12.41 3.22 1.43
N ALA A 146 -11.53 2.64 2.25
CA ALA A 146 -11.87 2.25 3.62
C ALA A 146 -12.25 3.46 4.48
N LYS A 147 -11.50 4.56 4.39
CA LYS A 147 -11.82 5.81 5.10
C LYS A 147 -13.13 6.43 4.64
N ALA A 148 -13.40 6.43 3.32
CA ALA A 148 -14.65 6.93 2.78
C ALA A 148 -15.86 6.09 3.26
N SER A 149 -15.73 4.76 3.24
CA SER A 149 -16.76 3.85 3.71
C SER A 149 -17.05 4.02 5.20
N GLU A 150 -16.02 4.19 6.04
CA GLU A 150 -16.22 4.44 7.48
C GLU A 150 -16.86 5.81 7.74
N ALA A 151 -16.50 6.84 6.96
CA ALA A 151 -17.14 8.16 7.05
C ALA A 151 -18.63 8.10 6.66
N GLU A 152 -18.99 7.37 5.61
CA GLU A 152 -20.39 7.13 5.23
C GLU A 152 -21.13 6.36 6.31
N ARG A 153 -20.51 5.32 6.88
CA ARG A 153 -21.09 4.56 7.99
C ARG A 153 -21.38 5.43 9.20
N GLN A 154 -20.43 6.29 9.59
CA GLN A 154 -20.62 7.25 10.67
C GLN A 154 -21.74 8.25 10.37
N ARG A 155 -21.77 8.80 9.15
CA ARG A 155 -22.85 9.70 8.72
C ARG A 155 -24.22 9.04 8.81
N LEU A 156 -24.34 7.81 8.32
CA LEU A 156 -25.59 7.04 8.37
C LEU A 156 -25.97 6.69 9.81
N ALA A 157 -25.02 6.30 10.65
CA ALA A 157 -25.27 6.02 12.07
C ALA A 157 -25.81 7.26 12.80
N THR A 158 -25.21 8.42 12.56
CA THR A 158 -25.67 9.70 13.13
C THR A 158 -27.07 10.07 12.62
N ALA A 159 -27.31 9.96 11.31
CA ALA A 159 -28.63 10.24 10.73
C ALA A 159 -29.71 9.29 11.26
N TYR A 160 -29.36 8.01 11.43
CA TYR A 160 -30.25 7.00 12.01
C TYR A 160 -30.57 7.32 13.47
N GLY A 161 -29.56 7.63 14.30
CA GLY A 161 -29.78 8.01 15.69
C GLY A 161 -30.63 9.28 15.83
N ALA A 162 -30.40 10.29 14.99
CA ALA A 162 -31.23 11.49 14.95
C ALA A 162 -32.69 11.18 14.55
N GLY A 163 -32.88 10.28 13.58
CA GLY A 163 -34.20 9.80 13.18
C GLY A 163 -34.92 9.05 14.29
N GLN A 164 -34.23 8.13 14.99
CA GLN A 164 -34.80 7.41 16.14
C GLN A 164 -35.22 8.38 17.25
N GLY A 165 -34.36 9.34 17.62
CA GLY A 165 -34.71 10.36 18.60
C GLY A 165 -35.87 11.27 18.17
N ALA A 166 -36.06 11.52 16.87
CA ALA A 166 -37.23 12.24 16.37
C ALA A 166 -38.51 11.41 16.50
N VAL A 167 -38.46 10.10 16.21
CA VAL A 167 -39.61 9.19 16.39
C VAL A 167 -40.00 9.09 17.87
N GLU A 168 -39.05 8.88 18.78
CA GLU A 168 -39.32 8.82 20.21
C GLU A 168 -39.97 10.10 20.74
N ARG A 169 -39.47 11.27 20.32
CA ARG A 169 -40.10 12.57 20.66
C ARG A 169 -41.50 12.71 20.10
N CYS A 170 -41.74 12.25 18.87
CA CYS A 170 -43.06 12.27 18.25
C CYS A 170 -44.04 11.36 19.00
N GLU A 171 -43.60 10.17 19.42
CA GLU A 171 -44.42 9.26 20.22
C GLU A 171 -44.74 9.84 21.60
N ALA A 172 -43.77 10.44 22.28
CA ALA A 172 -43.99 11.10 23.57
C ALA A 172 -44.99 12.26 23.46
N GLN A 173 -44.83 13.12 22.45
CA GLN A 173 -45.73 14.25 22.19
C GLN A 173 -47.13 13.80 21.79
N ASN A 174 -47.27 12.76 20.96
CA ASN A 174 -48.57 12.16 20.66
C ASN A 174 -49.25 11.67 21.94
N LYS A 175 -48.55 10.93 22.81
CA LYS A 175 -49.10 10.48 24.09
C LYS A 175 -49.57 11.65 24.96
N ALA A 176 -48.78 12.72 25.05
CA ALA A 176 -49.14 13.94 25.79
C ALA A 176 -50.37 14.64 25.21
N LEU A 177 -50.46 14.75 23.88
CA LEU A 177 -51.63 15.31 23.19
C LEU A 177 -52.88 14.45 23.42
N TYR A 178 -52.77 13.13 23.34
CA TYR A 178 -53.89 12.22 23.62
C TYR A 178 -54.37 12.34 25.07
N ALA A 179 -53.44 12.41 26.03
CA ALA A 179 -53.78 12.62 27.45
C ALA A 179 -54.48 13.96 27.66
N THR A 180 -53.96 15.04 27.08
CA THR A 180 -54.60 16.37 27.15
C THR A 180 -55.99 16.37 26.50
N GLY A 181 -56.17 15.67 25.38
CA GLY A 181 -57.48 15.51 24.74
C GLY A 181 -58.49 14.75 25.62
N GLN A 182 -58.04 13.71 26.33
CA GLN A 182 -58.85 12.98 27.31
C GLN A 182 -59.22 13.86 28.51
N GLU A 183 -58.28 14.68 29.02
CA GLU A 183 -58.56 15.65 30.09
C GLU A 183 -59.63 16.67 29.67
N ILE A 184 -59.56 17.18 28.44
CA ILE A 184 -60.57 18.11 27.90
C ILE A 184 -61.95 17.43 27.78
N LEU A 185 -62.00 16.20 27.26
CA LEU A 185 -63.25 15.43 27.17
C LEU A 185 -63.85 15.17 28.56
N HIS A 186 -63.03 14.73 29.51
CA HIS A 186 -63.45 14.49 30.88
C HIS A 186 -63.92 15.77 31.59
N ALA A 187 -63.26 16.90 31.35
CA ALA A 187 -63.68 18.20 31.85
C ALA A 187 -65.05 18.62 31.29
N TYR A 188 -65.37 18.24 30.05
CA TYR A 188 -66.68 18.49 29.46
C TYR A 188 -67.76 17.53 30.01
N GLU A 189 -67.43 16.27 30.25
CA GLU A 189 -68.33 15.28 30.85
C GLU A 189 -68.68 15.61 32.31
N THR A 190 -67.73 16.15 33.06
CA THR A 190 -67.90 16.56 34.46
C THR A 190 -68.48 17.97 34.62
N MET A 191 -68.63 18.73 33.53
CA MET A 191 -69.31 20.03 33.56
C MET A 191 -70.82 19.84 33.69
N ASP A 192 -71.32 19.95 34.92
CA ASP A 192 -72.75 19.92 35.20
C ASP A 192 -73.52 21.06 34.52
N VAL A 193 -74.76 20.78 34.12
CA VAL A 193 -75.71 21.75 33.53
C VAL A 193 -75.92 22.97 34.44
N SER A 194 -75.76 22.81 35.77
CA SER A 194 -75.78 23.88 36.77
C SER A 194 -74.64 24.89 36.60
N THR A 195 -73.44 24.42 36.22
CA THR A 195 -72.26 25.26 35.94
C THR A 195 -72.45 26.09 34.68
N VAL A 196 -73.05 25.52 33.64
CA VAL A 196 -73.41 26.23 32.40
C VAL A 196 -74.49 27.29 32.66
N LEU A 197 -75.48 26.97 33.49
CA LEU A 197 -76.54 27.90 33.88
C LEU A 197 -76.00 29.06 34.73
N ALA A 198 -75.10 28.77 35.67
CA ALA A 198 -74.40 29.79 36.47
C ALA A 198 -73.54 30.71 35.60
N ALA A 199 -72.82 30.17 34.62
CA ALA A 199 -71.98 30.96 33.71
C ALA A 199 -72.77 31.92 32.79
N ARG A 200 -74.05 31.63 32.54
CA ARG A 200 -74.96 32.49 31.76
C ARG A 200 -75.60 33.62 32.56
N GLN A 201 -75.46 33.65 33.89
CA GLN A 201 -76.01 34.73 34.70
C GLN A 201 -75.17 36.03 34.57
N PRO A 202 -75.82 37.21 34.53
CA PRO A 202 -75.14 38.49 34.29
C PRO A 202 -74.12 38.90 35.36
N PHE A 203 -74.13 38.27 36.54
CA PHE A 203 -73.21 38.55 37.65
C PHE A 203 -72.09 37.50 37.81
N ALA A 204 -72.01 36.50 36.94
CA ALA A 204 -71.07 35.40 37.04
C ALA A 204 -69.69 35.70 36.41
N ALA A 205 -69.14 36.90 36.67
CA ALA A 205 -67.84 37.32 36.14
C ALA A 205 -66.71 36.35 36.55
N GLN A 206 -66.74 35.86 37.78
CA GLN A 206 -65.73 34.93 38.31
C GLN A 206 -65.76 33.56 37.62
N SER A 207 -66.93 33.05 37.20
CA SER A 207 -67.00 31.77 36.48
C SER A 207 -66.50 31.90 35.04
N ARG A 208 -66.71 33.06 34.39
CA ARG A 208 -66.18 33.33 33.04
C ARG A 208 -64.65 33.36 33.04
N VAL A 209 -64.04 34.06 33.99
CA VAL A 209 -62.58 34.11 34.14
C VAL A 209 -61.99 32.72 34.39
N LYS A 210 -62.64 31.89 35.23
CA LYS A 210 -62.18 30.50 35.46
C LYS A 210 -62.23 29.66 34.19
N LEU A 211 -63.28 29.79 33.37
CA LEU A 211 -63.39 29.08 32.09
C LEU A 211 -62.32 29.54 31.09
N GLU A 212 -62.04 30.85 31.04
CA GLU A 212 -60.96 31.42 30.21
C GLU A 212 -59.59 30.91 30.66
N GLN A 213 -59.32 30.84 31.97
CA GLN A 213 -58.07 30.33 32.51
C GLN A 213 -57.87 28.84 32.19
N VAL A 214 -58.94 28.04 32.29
CA VAL A 214 -58.92 26.62 31.91
C VAL A 214 -58.68 26.46 30.40
N ALA A 215 -59.32 27.28 29.57
CA ALA A 215 -59.10 27.29 28.13
C ALA A 215 -57.66 27.68 27.76
N GLN A 216 -57.08 28.66 28.46
CA GLN A 216 -55.67 29.04 28.29
C GLN A 216 -54.73 27.89 28.68
N GLN A 217 -54.93 27.27 29.85
CA GLN A 217 -54.10 26.14 30.31
C GLN A 217 -54.11 24.96 29.33
N TYR A 218 -55.27 24.60 28.78
CA TYR A 218 -55.34 23.56 27.75
C TYR A 218 -54.74 24.01 26.42
N GLY A 219 -54.87 25.29 26.06
CA GLY A 219 -54.19 25.88 24.92
C GLY A 219 -52.67 25.76 25.02
N ASP A 220 -52.11 26.05 26.19
CA ASP A 220 -50.67 25.94 26.48
C ASP A 220 -50.21 24.48 26.37
N LYS A 221 -50.92 23.53 27.01
CA LYS A 221 -50.60 22.09 26.92
C LYS A 221 -50.65 21.54 25.48
N LEU A 222 -51.63 21.96 24.69
CA LEU A 222 -51.75 21.56 23.28
C LEU A 222 -50.63 22.16 22.42
N TYR A 223 -50.21 23.39 22.73
CA TYR A 223 -49.11 24.05 22.04
C TYR A 223 -47.76 23.40 22.38
N GLU A 224 -47.51 23.12 23.66
CA GLU A 224 -46.30 22.43 24.15
C GLU A 224 -46.19 20.98 23.64
N GLY A 225 -47.32 20.30 23.48
CA GLY A 225 -47.36 18.93 22.94
C GLY A 225 -47.22 18.84 21.41
N ARG A 226 -47.11 19.96 20.69
CA ARG A 226 -47.03 19.97 19.22
C ARG A 226 -45.63 19.60 18.73
N PHE A 227 -45.53 18.53 17.97
CA PHE A 227 -44.26 18.11 17.39
C PHE A 227 -43.72 19.12 16.36
N ASP A 228 -42.55 19.68 16.66
CA ASP A 228 -41.71 20.41 15.71
C ASP A 228 -40.39 19.66 15.48
N ALA A 229 -40.15 19.29 14.22
CA ALA A 229 -38.94 18.58 13.80
C ALA A 229 -37.66 19.43 13.94
N ARG A 230 -37.79 20.76 13.98
CA ARG A 230 -36.68 21.73 14.08
C ARG A 230 -36.45 22.23 15.50
N ALA A 231 -37.37 21.99 16.42
CA ALA A 231 -37.19 22.38 17.82
C ALA A 231 -36.14 21.47 18.47
N THR A 232 -35.03 22.09 18.91
CA THR A 232 -34.08 21.47 19.82
C THR A 232 -34.78 21.28 21.15
N PRO A 233 -34.79 20.08 21.76
CA PRO A 233 -35.47 19.88 23.04
C PRO A 233 -34.86 20.83 24.07
N ALA A 234 -35.69 21.66 24.68
CA ALA A 234 -35.27 22.45 25.84
C ALA A 234 -34.88 21.47 26.97
N PRO A 235 -33.76 21.69 27.67
CA PRO A 235 -33.39 20.84 28.79
C PRO A 235 -34.53 20.90 29.81
N ALA A 236 -35.07 19.73 30.16
CA ALA A 236 -36.09 19.61 31.19
C ALA A 236 -35.57 20.32 32.44
N ALA A 237 -36.23 21.40 32.84
CA ALA A 237 -35.88 22.17 34.02
C ALA A 237 -35.88 21.20 35.20
N ALA A 238 -34.68 20.94 35.73
CA ALA A 238 -34.50 20.18 36.95
C ALA A 238 -35.31 20.86 38.04
N THR A 239 -36.42 20.24 38.43
CA THR A 239 -37.22 20.64 39.58
C THR A 239 -36.33 20.50 40.81
N THR A 240 -35.87 21.65 41.30
CA THR A 240 -35.26 21.79 42.61
C THR A 240 -36.35 21.57 43.65
N ALA A 241 -36.34 20.39 44.26
CA ALA A 241 -37.10 20.13 45.47
C ALA A 241 -36.45 20.92 46.62
N HIS A 242 -37.19 21.86 47.18
CA HIS A 242 -36.96 22.45 48.50
C HIS A 242 -38.20 22.23 49.36
#